data_AF-A0A1F5KHR6-F1
#
_entry.id   AF-A0A1F5KHR6-F1
#
_cell.length_a   1.000
_cell.length_b   1.000
_cell.length_c   1.000
_cell.angle_alpha   90.00
_cell.angle_beta   90.00
_cell.angle_gamma   90.00
#
_symmetry.space_group_name_H-M   'P 1'
#
loop_
_entity.id
_entity.type
_entity.pdbx_description
1 polymer ?
#
loop_
_entity_poly.entity_id
_entity_poly.type
_entity_poly.pdbx_seq_one_letter_code
_entity_poly.pdbx_strand_id
1 'polypeptide(L)'
;MKLVHGSWFMVHGKNKSKKTDLTINPEPRTPNPRGFTLIELLIAVSIVAILSSIGLVMFSGIQASARDSKRKQDIDAIATAVQTHYNTSTGYQCVQQAWFSNEDSGLKDPQASNAFNQSGYYKFPWCDETGSIDAASGSTTTTYVACAHLERATGNSLNWDGDYASGNIGDYYCRTDSSE
;
A
#
# COMPACT_ATOMS: atom_id res chain seq x y z
N MET A 1 91.78 57.38 -13.90
CA MET A 1 92.89 57.63 -12.95
C MET A 1 92.27 58.05 -11.62
N LYS A 2 92.75 57.48 -10.50
CA LYS A 2 92.38 57.71 -9.07
C LYS A 2 91.00 57.20 -8.61
N LEU A 3 90.96 56.08 -7.87
CA LEU A 3 91.09 55.91 -6.39
C LEU A 3 89.86 56.49 -5.67
N VAL A 4 89.19 55.81 -4.73
CA VAL A 4 89.69 55.44 -3.40
C VAL A 4 88.75 54.41 -2.72
N HIS A 5 89.36 53.55 -1.89
CA HIS A 5 88.74 52.63 -0.93
C HIS A 5 87.91 53.34 0.15
N GLY A 6 86.75 52.77 0.51
CA GLY A 6 86.04 53.09 1.75
C GLY A 6 85.76 51.82 2.54
N SER A 7 86.64 51.51 3.49
CA SER A 7 86.47 50.50 4.53
C SER A 7 85.53 51.01 5.62
N TRP A 8 84.50 50.25 5.99
CA TRP A 8 83.93 50.32 7.34
C TRP A 8 83.08 49.07 7.62
N PHE A 9 83.61 48.08 8.33
CA PHE A 9 83.60 47.90 9.80
C PHE A 9 82.23 47.49 10.36
N MET A 10 82.18 46.23 10.78
CA MET A 10 81.07 45.55 11.46
C MET A 10 80.84 46.10 12.87
N VAL A 11 79.57 46.22 13.28
CA VAL A 11 79.14 46.08 14.68
C VAL A 11 77.85 45.26 14.73
N HIS A 12 77.89 44.16 15.49
CA HIS A 12 76.75 43.35 15.92
C HIS A 12 75.93 44.08 17.00
N GLY A 13 74.60 43.97 16.98
CA GLY A 13 73.79 44.61 18.03
C GLY A 13 72.31 44.26 18.07
N LYS A 14 72.03 43.06 18.58
CA LYS A 14 70.89 42.60 19.41
C LYS A 14 69.42 42.96 19.08
N ASN A 15 68.63 41.93 19.39
CA ASN A 15 67.28 41.94 19.96
C ASN A 15 66.11 41.83 18.97
N LYS A 16 65.83 40.58 18.57
CA LYS A 16 64.50 40.24 18.05
C LYS A 16 63.53 40.23 19.23
N SER A 17 62.92 41.38 19.52
CA SER A 17 61.62 41.41 20.18
C SER A 17 60.67 40.63 19.29
N LYS A 18 60.40 39.37 19.65
CA LYS A 18 59.32 38.59 19.06
C LYS A 18 58.05 39.32 19.49
N LYS A 19 57.57 40.25 18.66
CA LYS A 19 56.25 40.84 18.81
C LYS A 19 55.29 39.66 18.87
N THR A 20 54.67 39.47 20.04
CA THR A 20 53.41 38.78 20.16
C THR A 20 52.45 39.48 19.23
N ASP A 21 52.34 38.93 18.03
CA ASP A 21 51.37 39.33 17.05
C ASP A 21 50.00 38.91 17.58
N LEU A 22 49.30 39.88 18.16
CA LEU A 22 47.98 39.74 18.74
C LEU A 22 46.90 39.96 17.67
N THR A 23 47.17 39.64 16.40
CA THR A 23 46.10 39.41 15.42
C THR A 23 45.64 37.96 15.54
N ILE A 24 44.81 37.67 16.54
CA ILE A 24 43.95 36.48 16.48
C ILE A 24 42.91 36.79 15.41
N ASN A 25 43.19 36.42 14.16
CA ASN A 25 42.13 36.23 13.18
C ASN A 25 41.60 34.82 13.45
N PRO A 26 40.45 34.63 14.13
CA PRO A 26 39.92 33.29 14.31
C PRO A 26 39.48 32.80 12.94
N GLU A 27 40.26 31.91 12.34
CA GLU A 27 39.76 31.08 11.24
C GLU A 27 38.38 30.56 11.66
N PRO A 28 37.32 30.72 10.85
CA PRO A 28 35.99 30.28 11.23
C PRO A 28 36.03 28.77 11.48
N ARG A 29 36.05 28.38 12.76
CA ARG A 29 35.92 26.98 13.15
C ARG A 29 34.50 26.57 12.82
N THR A 30 34.30 26.03 11.63
CA THR A 30 33.07 25.31 11.29
C THR A 30 32.84 24.28 12.40
N PRO A 31 31.68 24.31 13.08
CA PRO A 31 31.41 23.36 14.15
C PRO A 31 31.64 21.94 13.62
N ASN A 32 32.52 21.19 14.28
CA ASN A 32 32.77 19.80 13.91
C ASN A 32 31.45 19.03 14.13
N PRO A 33 30.92 18.29 13.14
CA PRO A 33 29.69 17.53 13.33
C PRO A 33 29.89 16.57 14.50
N ARG A 34 29.07 16.71 15.54
CA ARG A 34 29.11 15.85 16.73
C ARG A 34 28.63 14.46 16.28
N GLY A 35 29.46 13.44 16.46
CA GLY A 35 29.08 12.05 16.21
C GLY A 35 28.05 11.55 17.23
N PHE A 36 27.25 10.57 16.84
CA PHE A 36 26.32 9.89 17.74
C PHE A 36 27.09 9.13 18.83
N THR A 37 26.58 9.20 20.05
CA THR A 37 27.06 8.38 21.18
C THR A 37 26.58 6.94 21.04
N LEU A 38 27.32 5.99 21.61
CA LEU A 38 26.93 4.58 21.62
C LEU A 38 25.60 4.36 22.35
N ILE A 39 25.33 5.15 23.38
CA ILE A 39 24.07 5.05 24.14
C ILE A 39 22.87 5.56 23.33
N GLU A 40 23.04 6.60 22.51
CA GLU A 40 21.98 7.08 21.62
C GLU A 40 21.59 6.02 20.59
N LEU A 41 22.57 5.33 20.00
CA LEU A 41 22.29 4.25 19.06
C LEU A 41 21.66 3.02 19.75
N LEU A 42 22.10 2.70 20.97
CA LEU A 42 21.56 1.58 21.75
C LEU A 42 20.08 1.80 22.12
N ILE A 43 19.75 3.01 22.60
CA ILE A 43 18.36 3.33 22.93
C ILE A 43 17.50 3.33 21.65
N ALA A 44 18.01 3.87 20.54
CA ALA A 44 17.26 3.92 19.29
C ALA A 44 16.85 2.52 18.78
N VAL A 45 17.79 1.55 18.72
CA VAL A 45 17.46 0.19 18.28
C VAL A 45 16.55 -0.53 19.27
N SER A 46 16.66 -0.23 20.56
CA SER A 46 15.75 -0.79 21.57
C SER A 46 14.31 -0.32 21.39
N ILE A 47 14.11 0.96 21.07
CA ILE A 47 12.77 1.53 20.82
C ILE A 47 12.17 0.94 19.54
N VAL A 48 12.95 0.88 18.44
CA VAL A 48 12.49 0.29 17.17
C VAL A 48 12.12 -1.18 17.37
N ALA A 49 12.90 -1.96 18.11
CA ALA A 49 12.58 -3.36 18.40
C ALA A 49 11.23 -3.53 19.09
N ILE A 50 10.93 -2.70 20.10
CA ILE A 50 9.65 -2.74 20.81
C ILE A 50 8.50 -2.36 19.86
N LEU A 51 8.61 -1.24 19.14
CA LEU A 51 7.55 -0.78 18.23
C LEU A 51 7.29 -1.76 17.09
N SER A 52 8.34 -2.32 16.49
CA SER A 52 8.22 -3.30 15.41
C SER A 52 7.52 -4.58 15.87
N SER A 53 7.78 -5.05 17.10
CA SER A 53 7.14 -6.27 17.61
C SER A 53 5.61 -6.15 17.67
N ILE A 54 5.09 -5.01 18.14
CA ILE A 54 3.65 -4.74 18.23
C ILE A 54 3.05 -4.47 16.84
N GLY A 55 3.80 -3.74 16.00
CA GLY A 55 3.38 -3.41 14.64
C GLY A 55 3.07 -4.63 13.78
N LEU A 56 3.89 -5.69 13.87
CA LEU A 56 3.71 -6.91 13.07
C LEU A 56 2.41 -7.64 13.37
N VAL A 57 1.99 -7.70 14.65
CA VAL A 57 0.75 -8.39 15.05
C VAL A 57 -0.48 -7.68 14.51
N MET A 58 -0.50 -6.35 14.52
CA MET A 58 -1.62 -5.56 14.02
C MET A 58 -1.69 -5.51 12.49
N PHE A 59 -0.53 -5.59 11.83
CA PHE A 59 -0.41 -5.42 10.38
C PHE A 59 -1.19 -6.47 9.57
N SER A 60 -1.28 -7.71 10.05
CA SER A 60 -2.05 -8.78 9.38
C SER A 60 -3.55 -8.44 9.30
N GLY A 61 -4.14 -7.96 10.39
CA GLY A 61 -5.55 -7.58 10.45
C GLY A 61 -5.89 -6.34 9.60
N ILE A 62 -4.95 -5.40 9.49
CA ILE A 62 -5.08 -4.22 8.61
C ILE A 62 -5.08 -4.65 7.15
N GLN A 63 -4.16 -5.53 6.75
CA GLN A 63 -4.11 -6.05 5.38
C GLN A 63 -5.41 -6.79 5.02
N ALA A 64 -5.91 -7.65 5.89
CA ALA A 64 -7.20 -8.34 5.67
C ALA A 64 -8.34 -7.34 5.47
N SER A 65 -8.43 -6.31 6.31
CA SER A 65 -9.45 -5.24 6.18
C SER A 65 -9.33 -4.46 4.88
N ALA A 66 -8.12 -4.21 4.38
CA ALA A 66 -7.89 -3.53 3.12
C ALA A 66 -8.31 -4.40 1.92
N ARG A 67 -8.00 -5.71 1.97
CA ARG A 67 -8.44 -6.68 0.95
C ARG A 67 -9.96 -6.81 0.94
N ASP A 68 -10.59 -6.93 2.09
CA ASP A 68 -12.06 -6.97 2.20
C ASP A 68 -12.71 -5.70 1.66
N SER A 69 -12.11 -4.53 1.90
CA SER A 69 -12.60 -3.25 1.36
C SER A 69 -12.51 -3.23 -0.17
N LYS A 70 -11.42 -3.76 -0.75
CA LYS A 70 -11.27 -3.90 -2.20
C LYS A 70 -12.30 -4.87 -2.78
N ARG A 71 -12.50 -6.03 -2.16
CA ARG A 71 -13.53 -7.01 -2.56
C ARG A 71 -14.93 -6.42 -2.56
N LYS A 72 -15.30 -5.66 -1.51
CA LYS A 72 -16.59 -4.95 -1.44
C LYS A 72 -16.76 -3.95 -2.59
N GLN A 73 -15.73 -3.13 -2.84
CA GLN A 73 -15.73 -2.17 -3.96
C GLN A 73 -15.88 -2.85 -5.33
N ASP A 74 -15.23 -3.99 -5.53
CA ASP A 74 -15.36 -4.77 -6.77
C ASP A 74 -16.79 -5.26 -6.98
N ILE A 75 -17.42 -5.82 -5.94
CA ILE A 75 -18.80 -6.27 -5.99
C ILE A 75 -19.77 -5.11 -6.24
N ASP A 76 -19.56 -3.95 -5.61
CA ASP A 76 -20.39 -2.76 -5.85
C ASP A 76 -20.26 -2.24 -7.29
N ALA A 77 -19.05 -2.24 -7.85
CA ALA A 77 -18.80 -1.85 -9.23
C ALA A 77 -19.51 -2.80 -10.22
N ILE A 78 -19.47 -4.10 -9.95
CA ILE A 78 -20.13 -5.12 -10.78
C ILE A 78 -21.65 -5.01 -10.66
N ALA A 79 -22.19 -4.88 -9.45
CA ALA A 79 -23.62 -4.67 -9.23
C ALA A 79 -24.12 -3.44 -10.00
N THR A 80 -23.38 -2.34 -9.95
CA THR A 80 -23.70 -1.12 -10.71
C THR A 80 -23.65 -1.35 -12.21
N ALA A 81 -22.63 -2.04 -12.71
CA ALA A 81 -22.52 -2.36 -14.14
C ALA A 81 -23.69 -3.23 -14.62
N VAL A 82 -24.01 -4.29 -13.87
CA VAL A 82 -25.13 -5.20 -14.17
C VAL A 82 -26.46 -4.44 -14.15
N GLN A 83 -26.68 -3.59 -13.14
CA GLN A 83 -27.87 -2.75 -13.04
C GLN A 83 -28.02 -1.79 -14.23
N THR A 84 -26.92 -1.18 -14.65
CA THR A 84 -26.90 -0.24 -15.79
C THR A 84 -27.23 -0.93 -17.11
N HIS A 85 -26.92 -2.22 -17.23
CA HIS A 85 -27.18 -3.04 -18.43
C HIS A 85 -28.48 -3.85 -18.36
N TYR A 86 -29.37 -3.57 -17.40
CA TYR A 86 -30.69 -4.22 -17.33
C TYR A 86 -31.55 -3.88 -18.55
N ASN A 87 -32.09 -4.91 -19.21
CA ASN A 87 -33.06 -4.75 -20.28
C ASN A 87 -34.46 -5.12 -19.79
N THR A 88 -35.44 -4.25 -19.98
CA THR A 88 -36.82 -4.50 -19.50
C THR A 88 -37.53 -5.65 -20.22
N SER A 89 -37.11 -6.00 -21.43
CA SER A 89 -37.72 -7.06 -22.24
C SER A 89 -37.07 -8.43 -22.02
N THR A 90 -35.76 -8.45 -21.70
CA THR A 90 -34.99 -9.70 -21.59
C THR A 90 -34.39 -9.95 -20.22
N GLY A 91 -34.31 -8.94 -19.35
CA GLY A 91 -33.66 -9.00 -18.04
C GLY A 91 -32.17 -8.62 -18.08
N TYR A 92 -31.43 -9.06 -17.08
CA TYR A 92 -29.97 -8.97 -17.01
C TYR A 92 -29.32 -9.96 -17.97
N GLN A 93 -28.23 -9.55 -18.61
CA GLN A 93 -27.41 -10.46 -19.41
C GLN A 93 -26.50 -11.28 -18.49
N CYS A 94 -26.37 -12.58 -18.76
CA CYS A 94 -25.40 -13.40 -18.03
C CYS A 94 -23.99 -13.01 -18.43
N VAL A 95 -23.10 -12.94 -17.45
CA VAL A 95 -21.66 -12.78 -17.71
C VAL A 95 -20.99 -14.16 -17.83
N GLN A 96 -20.01 -14.29 -18.71
CA GLN A 96 -19.27 -15.54 -18.90
C GLN A 96 -17.96 -15.52 -18.10
N GLN A 97 -17.55 -16.67 -17.53
CA GLN A 97 -16.25 -16.79 -16.85
C GLN A 97 -15.07 -16.39 -17.75
N ALA A 98 -15.17 -16.68 -19.05
CA ALA A 98 -14.13 -16.36 -20.03
C ALA A 98 -13.83 -14.85 -20.15
N TRP A 99 -14.76 -13.99 -19.75
CA TRP A 99 -14.54 -12.53 -19.75
C TRP A 99 -13.57 -12.11 -18.64
N PHE A 100 -13.48 -12.93 -17.60
CA PHE A 100 -12.66 -12.69 -16.42
C PHE A 100 -11.45 -13.64 -16.32
N SER A 101 -11.33 -14.60 -17.23
CA SER A 101 -10.20 -15.56 -17.23
C SER A 101 -8.87 -14.97 -17.67
N ASN A 102 -8.85 -13.72 -18.15
CA ASN A 102 -7.63 -13.02 -18.53
C ASN A 102 -7.11 -12.19 -17.35
N GLU A 103 -5.79 -12.22 -17.14
CA GLU A 103 -5.08 -11.51 -16.07
C GLU A 103 -5.30 -9.99 -16.09
N ASP A 104 -5.74 -9.44 -17.22
CA ASP A 104 -5.92 -8.01 -17.48
C ASP A 104 -7.38 -7.52 -17.27
N SER A 105 -8.27 -8.39 -16.75
CA SER A 105 -9.68 -8.05 -16.48
C SER A 105 -9.88 -7.04 -15.33
N GLY A 106 -8.80 -6.59 -14.67
CA GLY A 106 -8.81 -5.55 -13.63
C GLY A 106 -9.42 -5.96 -12.28
N LEU A 107 -10.13 -7.08 -12.23
CA LEU A 107 -10.93 -7.55 -11.08
C LEU A 107 -10.24 -8.70 -10.31
N LYS A 108 -8.96 -8.54 -9.97
CA LYS A 108 -8.18 -9.61 -9.32
C LYS A 108 -8.38 -9.64 -7.81
N ASP A 109 -8.61 -10.83 -7.24
CA ASP A 109 -8.60 -11.00 -5.78
C ASP A 109 -7.24 -10.56 -5.20
N PRO A 110 -7.21 -9.72 -4.15
CA PRO A 110 -5.96 -9.23 -3.58
C PRO A 110 -5.05 -10.31 -2.96
N GLN A 111 -5.53 -11.54 -2.75
CA GLN A 111 -4.79 -12.65 -2.14
C GLN A 111 -4.47 -13.77 -3.16
N ALA A 112 -5.30 -13.98 -4.18
CA ALA A 112 -5.13 -15.07 -5.13
C ALA A 112 -4.61 -14.62 -6.50
N SER A 113 -3.77 -15.45 -7.13
CA SER A 113 -3.20 -15.13 -8.44
C SER A 113 -4.24 -15.10 -9.57
N ASN A 114 -5.36 -15.86 -9.49
CA ASN A 114 -6.38 -16.00 -10.54
C ASN A 114 -7.80 -16.37 -10.01
N ALA A 115 -8.29 -15.78 -8.91
CA ALA A 115 -9.56 -16.24 -8.29
C ALA A 115 -10.86 -15.68 -8.89
N PHE A 116 -10.97 -15.75 -10.22
CA PHE A 116 -12.23 -15.48 -10.92
C PHE A 116 -13.11 -16.72 -10.94
N ASN A 117 -14.31 -16.61 -10.35
CA ASN A 117 -15.29 -17.69 -10.29
C ASN A 117 -14.73 -18.99 -9.68
N GLN A 118 -13.79 -18.87 -8.74
CA GLN A 118 -13.40 -19.97 -7.87
C GLN A 118 -14.31 -19.95 -6.64
N SER A 119 -14.86 -21.11 -6.28
CA SER A 119 -15.64 -21.29 -5.07
C SER A 119 -14.92 -20.66 -3.88
N GLY A 120 -15.55 -19.68 -3.23
CA GLY A 120 -15.02 -19.01 -2.04
C GLY A 120 -14.22 -17.73 -2.26
N TYR A 121 -14.19 -17.10 -3.45
CA TYR A 121 -13.59 -15.77 -3.63
C TYR A 121 -14.57 -14.75 -4.23
N TYR A 122 -14.97 -14.93 -5.49
CA TYR A 122 -15.93 -14.08 -6.17
C TYR A 122 -16.98 -14.93 -6.90
N LYS A 123 -18.24 -14.52 -6.81
CA LYS A 123 -19.38 -14.96 -7.60
C LYS A 123 -19.99 -13.75 -8.28
N PHE A 124 -20.26 -13.84 -9.58
CA PHE A 124 -20.92 -12.80 -10.36
C PHE A 124 -22.29 -13.30 -10.81
N PRO A 125 -23.16 -12.45 -11.37
CA PRO A 125 -24.47 -12.92 -11.77
C PRO A 125 -24.40 -13.87 -12.95
N TRP A 126 -24.55 -15.15 -12.62
CA TRP A 126 -24.70 -16.27 -13.55
C TRP A 126 -26.18 -16.54 -13.79
N CYS A 127 -26.48 -17.11 -14.94
CA CYS A 127 -27.74 -17.81 -15.20
C CYS A 127 -27.39 -19.29 -15.17
N ASP A 128 -27.92 -20.20 -14.36
CA ASP A 128 -29.25 -20.33 -13.77
C ASP A 128 -29.24 -21.05 -12.39
N GLU A 129 -30.44 -21.35 -11.88
CA GLU A 129 -30.82 -22.02 -10.62
C GLU A 129 -30.21 -23.42 -10.37
N THR A 130 -29.43 -23.98 -11.31
CA THR A 130 -28.83 -25.33 -11.15
C THR A 130 -27.34 -25.34 -10.83
N GLY A 131 -26.69 -24.18 -10.73
CA GLY A 131 -25.27 -24.12 -10.36
C GLY A 131 -24.34 -24.71 -11.42
N SER A 132 -24.77 -24.74 -12.69
CA SER A 132 -23.89 -25.10 -13.80
C SER A 132 -23.12 -23.87 -14.28
N ILE A 133 -21.79 -24.00 -14.33
CA ILE A 133 -20.78 -23.02 -14.74
C ILE A 133 -20.85 -22.65 -16.25
N ASP A 134 -21.92 -23.02 -16.94
CA ASP A 134 -22.00 -23.06 -18.40
C ASP A 134 -23.17 -22.22 -18.95
N ALA A 135 -23.41 -21.03 -18.38
CA ALA A 135 -24.33 -20.07 -19.00
C ALA A 135 -23.87 -19.77 -20.44
N ALA A 136 -24.61 -20.26 -21.43
CA ALA A 136 -24.35 -19.95 -22.83
C ALA A 136 -24.38 -18.43 -23.04
N SER A 137 -23.45 -17.91 -23.86
CA SER A 137 -23.42 -16.49 -24.25
C SER A 137 -24.81 -16.05 -24.73
N GLY A 138 -25.37 -15.00 -24.12
CA GLY A 138 -26.66 -14.44 -24.51
C GLY A 138 -27.88 -15.02 -23.80
N SER A 139 -27.70 -15.89 -22.81
CA SER A 139 -28.76 -16.19 -21.84
C SER A 139 -29.10 -14.93 -21.02
N THR A 140 -30.30 -14.87 -20.46
CA THR A 140 -30.74 -13.75 -19.63
C THR A 140 -31.46 -14.24 -18.38
N THR A 141 -31.40 -13.43 -17.32
CA THR A 141 -32.03 -13.71 -16.03
C THR A 141 -32.78 -12.49 -15.53
N THR A 142 -33.83 -12.71 -14.74
CA THR A 142 -34.61 -11.64 -14.11
C THR A 142 -33.99 -11.16 -12.81
N THR A 143 -33.17 -11.99 -12.15
CA THR A 143 -32.51 -11.71 -10.87
C THR A 143 -31.02 -11.91 -10.97
N TYR A 144 -30.26 -11.29 -10.07
CA TYR A 144 -28.81 -11.36 -10.10
C TYR A 144 -28.26 -11.42 -8.67
N VAL A 145 -27.15 -12.13 -8.47
CA VAL A 145 -26.40 -12.16 -7.21
C VAL A 145 -24.92 -12.03 -7.52
N ALA A 146 -24.26 -11.02 -6.94
CA ALA A 146 -22.82 -10.85 -6.97
C ALA A 146 -22.28 -10.92 -5.55
N CYS A 147 -21.36 -11.84 -5.25
CA CYS A 147 -20.82 -12.05 -3.90
C CYS A 147 -19.30 -12.11 -3.89
N ALA A 148 -18.67 -11.61 -2.83
CA ALA A 148 -17.27 -11.87 -2.53
C ALA A 148 -17.12 -12.43 -1.12
N HIS A 149 -16.23 -13.41 -0.95
CA HIS A 149 -15.85 -13.92 0.37
C HIS A 149 -14.92 -12.91 1.07
N LEU A 150 -15.20 -12.63 2.33
CA LEU A 150 -14.39 -11.75 3.16
C LEU A 150 -13.51 -12.58 4.08
N GLU A 151 -12.28 -12.11 4.33
CA GLU A 151 -11.40 -12.74 5.32
C GLU A 151 -11.89 -12.52 6.76
N ARG A 152 -12.81 -11.57 6.94
CA ARG A 152 -13.42 -11.22 8.21
C ARG A 152 -14.93 -11.30 8.06
N ALA A 153 -15.61 -11.90 9.04
CA ALA A 153 -17.08 -11.98 9.16
C ALA A 153 -17.73 -10.59 9.35
N THR A 154 -17.65 -9.77 8.32
CA THR A 154 -18.11 -8.37 8.22
C THR A 154 -18.98 -8.18 6.97
N GLY A 155 -19.43 -9.29 6.40
CA GLY A 155 -20.27 -9.37 5.24
C GLY A 155 -21.75 -9.38 5.65
N ASN A 156 -22.60 -9.33 4.64
CA ASN A 156 -24.04 -9.32 4.78
C ASN A 156 -24.68 -10.66 4.43
N SER A 157 -23.91 -11.70 4.07
CA SER A 157 -24.45 -13.01 3.67
C SER A 157 -23.66 -14.18 4.26
N LEU A 158 -24.39 -15.23 4.64
CA LEU A 158 -23.83 -16.47 5.21
C LEU A 158 -23.19 -17.37 4.16
N ASN A 159 -23.57 -17.20 2.88
CA ASN A 159 -23.10 -18.03 1.79
C ASN A 159 -22.92 -17.20 0.51
N TRP A 160 -22.30 -17.82 -0.47
CA TRP A 160 -22.13 -17.29 -1.81
C TRP A 160 -23.42 -17.19 -2.64
N ASP A 161 -24.58 -17.56 -2.12
CA ASP A 161 -25.87 -17.51 -2.84
C ASP A 161 -26.70 -16.27 -2.53
N GLY A 162 -26.23 -15.40 -1.63
CA GLY A 162 -26.99 -14.21 -1.23
C GLY A 162 -28.03 -14.51 -0.15
N ASP A 163 -27.85 -15.58 0.63
CA ASP A 163 -28.61 -15.80 1.87
C ASP A 163 -28.17 -14.77 2.92
N TYR A 164 -28.89 -13.66 2.99
CA TYR A 164 -28.52 -12.51 3.82
C TYR A 164 -28.51 -12.90 5.30
N ALA A 165 -27.38 -12.66 5.96
CA ALA A 165 -27.20 -12.94 7.38
C ALA A 165 -28.05 -11.97 8.22
N SER A 166 -28.64 -12.47 9.31
CA SER A 166 -29.28 -11.61 10.31
C SER A 166 -28.20 -10.87 11.12
N GLY A 167 -27.99 -9.59 10.77
CA GLY A 167 -26.85 -8.81 11.25
C GLY A 167 -25.61 -9.06 10.40
N ASN A 168 -24.76 -8.05 10.22
CA ASN A 168 -23.57 -8.07 9.36
C ASN A 168 -22.44 -8.99 9.90
N ILE A 169 -22.73 -10.29 10.02
CA ILE A 169 -21.87 -11.35 10.56
C ILE A 169 -21.61 -12.41 9.46
N GLY A 170 -21.92 -12.08 8.20
CA GLY A 170 -21.71 -12.99 7.08
C GLY A 170 -20.24 -13.08 6.68
N ASP A 171 -19.83 -14.25 6.21
CA ASP A 171 -18.52 -14.44 5.58
C ASP A 171 -18.48 -13.92 4.14
N TYR A 172 -19.64 -13.60 3.57
CA TYR A 172 -19.78 -13.09 2.20
C TYR A 172 -20.38 -11.69 2.18
N TYR A 173 -19.89 -10.86 1.25
CA TYR A 173 -20.51 -9.60 0.87
C TYR A 173 -21.20 -9.75 -0.47
N CYS A 174 -22.53 -9.69 -0.47
CA CYS A 174 -23.38 -9.92 -1.62
C CYS A 174 -24.20 -8.67 -1.99
N ARG A 175 -24.44 -8.50 -3.29
CA ARG A 175 -25.36 -7.53 -3.88
C ARG A 175 -26.33 -8.27 -4.81
N THR A 176 -27.61 -7.92 -4.73
CA THR A 176 -28.67 -8.49 -5.57
C THR A 176 -29.50 -7.40 -6.26
N ASP A 177 -30.40 -7.79 -7.16
CA ASP A 177 -31.30 -6.92 -7.91
C ASP A 177 -32.27 -6.09 -7.04
N SER A 178 -32.45 -6.50 -5.78
CA SER A 178 -33.38 -5.90 -4.83
C SER A 178 -32.65 -5.28 -3.63
N SER A 179 -31.58 -4.51 -3.83
CA SER A 179 -30.92 -3.83 -2.70
C SER A 179 -31.80 -2.70 -2.14
N GLU A 180 -32.62 -3.04 -1.15
CA GLU A 180 -32.75 -2.23 0.07
C GLU A 180 -31.48 -2.34 0.92
#